data_AF-A0A925L5H7-F1
#
_entry.id   AF-A0A925L5H7-F1
#
_cell.length_a   1.000
_cell.length_b   1.000
_cell.length_c   1.000
_cell.angle_alpha   90.00
_cell.angle_beta   90.00
_cell.angle_gamma   90.00
#
_symmetry.space_group_name_H-M   'P 1'
#
loop_
_entity.id
_entity.type
_entity.pdbx_description
1 polymer ?
#
loop_
_entity_poly.entity_id
_entity_poly.type
_entity_poly.pdbx_seq_one_letter_code
_entity_poly.pdbx_strand_id
1 'polypeptide(L)'
;MAFEVGEEREVALLLSFLECRPFILEGRNQYQYIGDQILPARSALEFIRTDMAAPFRTALDEFDSFIKANAEKFNDFFAYEHARTISDTALEDWVWGDDGKTPAVPETHWWWKPLDVAAQQVGGQ
;
A
#
# COMPACT_ATOMS: atom_id res chain seq x y z
N MET A 1 -0.26 21.19 0.64
CA MET A 1 0.33 20.40 -0.44
C MET A 1 -0.83 19.59 -0.97
N ALA A 2 -1.34 19.96 -2.13
CA ALA A 2 -2.37 19.18 -2.80
C ALA A 2 -1.66 18.14 -3.67
N PHE A 3 -2.29 16.99 -3.84
CA PHE A 3 -1.81 15.91 -4.68
C PHE A 3 -2.94 15.55 -5.64
N GLU A 4 -2.63 15.37 -6.92
CA GLU A 4 -3.66 15.11 -7.92
C GLU A 4 -3.65 13.65 -8.36
N VAL A 5 -4.81 13.00 -8.25
CA VAL A 5 -5.16 11.72 -8.88
C VAL A 5 -6.54 11.91 -9.49
N GLY A 6 -6.73 11.64 -10.78
CA GLY A 6 -8.06 11.77 -11.40
C GLY A 6 -9.05 10.77 -10.79
N GLU A 7 -10.32 11.17 -10.58
CA GLU A 7 -11.35 10.36 -9.90
C GLU A 7 -11.48 8.92 -10.45
N GLU A 8 -11.48 8.75 -11.78
CA GLU A 8 -11.52 7.42 -12.42
C GLU A 8 -10.27 6.58 -12.09
N ARG A 9 -9.13 7.25 -11.93
CA ARG A 9 -7.86 6.63 -11.55
C ARG A 9 -7.85 6.25 -10.07
N GLU A 10 -8.42 7.07 -9.18
CA GLU A 10 -8.56 6.75 -7.76
C GLU A 10 -9.36 5.46 -7.54
N VAL A 11 -10.48 5.32 -8.25
CA VAL A 11 -11.33 4.13 -8.19
C VAL A 11 -10.59 2.91 -8.74
N ALA A 12 -9.94 3.04 -9.90
CA ALA A 12 -9.15 1.94 -10.47
C ALA A 12 -8.01 1.51 -9.53
N LEU A 13 -7.30 2.48 -8.94
CA LEU A 13 -6.25 2.24 -7.96
C LEU A 13 -6.76 1.50 -6.73
N LEU A 14 -7.87 1.95 -6.16
CA LEU A 14 -8.47 1.31 -5.00
C LEU A 14 -8.95 -0.11 -5.32
N LEU A 15 -9.58 -0.33 -6.47
CA LEU A 15 -10.04 -1.66 -6.87
C LEU A 15 -8.87 -2.63 -7.06
N SER A 16 -7.87 -2.24 -7.84
CA SER A 16 -6.66 -3.06 -8.04
C SER A 16 -5.92 -3.32 -6.72
N PHE A 17 -5.91 -2.34 -5.82
CA PHE A 17 -5.34 -2.48 -4.49
C PHE A 17 -6.11 -3.51 -3.63
N LEU A 18 -7.44 -3.45 -3.60
CA LEU A 18 -8.27 -4.39 -2.85
C LEU A 18 -8.23 -5.82 -3.41
N GLU A 19 -8.07 -5.98 -4.73
CA GLU A 19 -7.91 -7.27 -5.40
C GLU A 19 -6.64 -8.01 -4.98
N CYS A 20 -5.71 -7.35 -4.28
CA CYS A 20 -4.46 -7.96 -3.86
C CYS A 20 -4.56 -8.82 -2.59
N ARG A 21 -5.67 -8.77 -1.85
CA ARG A 21 -5.89 -9.56 -0.63
C ARG A 21 -5.61 -11.07 -0.81
N PRO A 22 -6.17 -11.78 -1.80
CA PRO A 22 -5.87 -13.21 -2.02
C PRO A 22 -4.39 -13.47 -2.26
N PHE A 23 -3.70 -12.61 -3.02
CA PHE A 23 -2.27 -12.79 -3.31
C PHE A 23 -1.39 -12.65 -2.06
N ILE A 24 -1.74 -11.73 -1.16
CA ILE A 24 -1.06 -11.60 0.14
C ILE A 24 -1.17 -12.92 0.92
N LEU A 25 -2.34 -13.56 0.93
CA LEU A 25 -2.55 -14.83 1.65
C LEU A 25 -1.80 -16.02 1.02
N GLU A 26 -1.71 -16.04 -0.31
CA GLU A 26 -1.01 -17.09 -1.07
C GLU A 26 0.51 -17.03 -0.92
N GLY A 27 1.07 -15.88 -0.53
CA GLY A 27 2.50 -15.67 -0.33
C GLY A 27 3.29 -15.69 -1.66
N ARG A 28 4.61 -15.94 -1.58
CA ARG A 28 5.51 -15.96 -2.76
C ARG A 28 5.27 -17.19 -3.65
N ASN A 29 4.21 -17.16 -4.46
CA ASN A 29 4.06 -18.02 -5.63
C ASN A 29 3.69 -17.17 -6.86
N GLN A 30 4.71 -16.78 -7.62
CA GLN A 30 4.66 -16.26 -9.00
C GLN A 30 4.21 -14.81 -9.31
N TYR A 31 3.93 -13.94 -8.35
CA TYR A 31 3.46 -12.57 -8.67
C TYR A 31 4.29 -11.42 -8.09
N GLN A 32 5.60 -11.40 -8.40
CA GLN A 32 6.51 -10.30 -8.03
C GLN A 32 6.04 -8.92 -8.54
N TYR A 33 5.44 -8.87 -9.74
CA TYR A 33 5.02 -7.60 -10.38
C TYR A 33 3.83 -6.90 -9.72
N ILE A 34 2.90 -7.66 -9.12
CA ILE A 34 1.71 -7.06 -8.48
C ILE A 34 2.11 -6.45 -7.14
N GLY A 35 2.99 -7.12 -6.39
CA GLY A 35 3.55 -6.58 -5.15
C GLY A 35 4.26 -5.25 -5.31
N ASP A 36 5.02 -5.09 -6.40
CA ASP A 36 5.72 -3.84 -6.70
C ASP A 36 4.79 -2.63 -6.87
N GLN A 37 3.54 -2.86 -7.28
CA GLN A 37 2.57 -1.79 -7.50
C GLN A 37 1.72 -1.49 -6.28
N ILE A 38 1.60 -2.41 -5.33
CA ILE A 38 0.74 -2.22 -4.14
C ILE A 38 1.29 -1.13 -3.21
N LEU A 39 2.61 -1.08 -2.96
CA LEU A 39 3.19 -0.10 -2.02
C LEU A 39 3.11 1.34 -2.56
N PRO A 40 3.42 1.61 -3.84
CA PRO A 40 3.15 2.91 -4.47
C PRO A 40 1.67 3.26 -4.50
N ALA A 41 0.79 2.32 -4.90
CA ALA A 41 -0.65 2.54 -4.93
C ALA A 41 -1.19 2.95 -3.56
N ARG A 42 -0.81 2.22 -2.50
CA ARG A 42 -1.23 2.55 -1.13
C ARG A 42 -0.77 3.93 -0.70
N SER A 43 0.43 4.32 -1.11
CA SER A 43 1.00 5.64 -0.82
C SER A 43 0.27 6.74 -1.56
N ALA A 44 -0.03 6.54 -2.84
CA ALA A 44 -0.85 7.46 -3.62
C ALA A 44 -2.21 7.69 -2.97
N LEU A 45 -2.88 6.61 -2.57
CA LEU A 45 -4.16 6.66 -1.87
C LEU A 45 -4.06 7.38 -0.51
N GLU A 46 -2.93 7.29 0.21
CA GLU A 46 -2.77 8.05 1.47
C GLU A 46 -2.68 9.56 1.23
N PHE A 47 -2.02 9.99 0.15
CA PHE A 47 -1.85 11.42 -0.16
C PHE A 47 -3.16 12.15 -0.44
N ILE A 48 -4.12 11.47 -1.04
CA ILE A 48 -5.46 12.02 -1.37
C ILE A 48 -6.53 11.59 -0.35
N ARG A 49 -6.16 10.89 0.73
CA ARG A 49 -7.11 10.24 1.65
C ARG A 49 -8.12 11.22 2.25
N THR A 50 -7.71 12.45 2.51
CA THR A 50 -8.59 13.51 3.04
C THR A 50 -9.68 13.92 2.06
N ASP A 51 -9.40 13.83 0.76
CA ASP A 51 -10.28 14.27 -0.32
C ASP A 51 -11.20 13.15 -0.82
N MET A 52 -10.87 11.89 -0.52
CA MET A 52 -11.70 10.73 -0.86
C MET A 52 -13.12 10.78 -0.27
N ALA A 53 -14.08 10.14 -0.95
CA ALA A 53 -15.38 9.85 -0.36
C ALA A 53 -15.26 8.87 0.84
N ALA A 54 -16.20 8.97 1.80
CA ALA A 54 -16.18 8.14 3.01
C ALA A 54 -16.09 6.63 2.76
N PRO A 55 -16.83 6.03 1.78
CA PRO A 55 -16.74 4.60 1.51
C PRO A 55 -15.33 4.12 1.09
N PHE A 56 -14.60 4.95 0.34
CA PHE A 56 -13.24 4.62 -0.11
C PHE A 56 -12.24 4.67 1.04
N ARG A 57 -12.36 5.65 1.94
CA ARG A 57 -11.59 5.67 3.18
C ARG A 57 -11.83 4.43 4.03
N THR A 58 -13.09 4.04 4.19
CA THR A 58 -13.44 2.82 4.94
C THR A 58 -12.80 1.57 4.32
N ALA A 59 -12.86 1.43 2.99
CA ALA A 59 -12.24 0.30 2.30
C ALA A 59 -10.71 0.26 2.50
N LEU A 60 -10.07 1.43 2.51
CA LEU A 60 -8.64 1.58 2.79
C LEU A 60 -8.30 1.15 4.24
N ASP A 61 -9.10 1.57 5.22
CA ASP A 61 -8.96 1.18 6.63
C ASP A 61 -9.15 -0.33 6.86
N GLU A 62 -10.12 -0.93 6.17
CA GLU A 62 -10.33 -2.37 6.20
C GLU A 62 -9.13 -3.12 5.62
N PHE A 63 -8.54 -2.61 4.54
CA PHE A 63 -7.35 -3.22 3.95
C PHE A 63 -6.12 -3.08 4.86
N ASP A 64 -5.91 -1.91 5.47
CA ASP A 64 -4.84 -1.70 6.44
C ASP A 64 -4.98 -2.67 7.63
N SER A 65 -6.21 -2.88 8.10
CA SER A 65 -6.52 -3.84 9.15
C SER A 65 -6.23 -5.28 8.71
N PHE A 66 -6.59 -5.63 7.48
CA PHE A 66 -6.28 -6.93 6.88
C PHE A 66 -4.78 -7.18 6.80
N ILE A 67 -3.97 -6.21 6.35
CA ILE A 67 -2.51 -6.34 6.32
C ILE A 67 -1.98 -6.61 7.73
N LYS A 68 -2.36 -5.79 8.71
CA LYS A 68 -1.88 -5.93 10.10
C LYS A 68 -2.30 -7.27 10.72
N ALA A 69 -3.47 -7.79 10.36
CA ALA A 69 -3.94 -9.11 10.77
C ALA A 69 -3.19 -10.25 10.07
N ASN A 70 -2.47 -10.00 8.98
CA ASN A 70 -1.72 -10.99 8.19
C ASN A 70 -0.26 -10.56 8.01
N ALA A 71 0.35 -9.97 9.05
CA ALA A 71 1.69 -9.39 9.03
C ALA A 71 2.78 -10.36 8.54
N GLU A 72 2.74 -11.63 8.94
CA GLU A 72 3.68 -12.66 8.47
C GLU A 72 3.59 -12.83 6.95
N LYS A 73 2.36 -13.00 6.43
CA LYS A 73 2.09 -13.19 5.00
C LYS A 73 2.43 -11.95 4.18
N PHE A 74 2.11 -10.77 4.71
CA PHE A 74 2.52 -9.50 4.13
C PHE A 74 4.05 -9.40 4.05
N ASN A 75 4.76 -9.68 5.14
CA ASN A 75 6.22 -9.62 5.17
C ASN A 75 6.87 -10.62 4.18
N ASP A 76 6.32 -11.83 4.06
CA ASP A 76 6.76 -12.85 3.10
C ASP A 76 6.53 -12.42 1.65
N PHE A 77 5.37 -11.81 1.38
CA PHE A 77 4.99 -11.34 0.06
C PHE A 77 5.84 -10.14 -0.38
N PHE A 78 6.09 -9.17 0.51
CA PHE A 78 6.78 -7.90 0.23
C PHE A 78 8.29 -7.91 0.53
N ALA A 79 8.93 -9.09 0.59
CA ALA A 79 10.27 -9.24 1.15
C ALA A 79 11.21 -8.07 0.83
N TYR A 80 11.73 -7.47 1.90
CA TYR A 80 12.69 -6.36 2.11
C TYR A 80 13.45 -5.73 0.92
N GLU A 81 13.72 -6.47 -0.15
CA GLU A 81 14.46 -6.06 -1.36
C GLU A 81 13.74 -4.95 -2.14
N HIS A 82 12.41 -4.93 -2.14
CA HIS A 82 11.61 -3.92 -2.87
C HIS A 82 11.45 -2.61 -2.09
N ALA A 83 11.50 -2.66 -0.75
CA ALA A 83 11.27 -1.51 0.11
C ALA A 83 12.46 -0.53 0.19
N ARG A 84 13.70 -0.98 -0.06
CA ARG A 84 14.92 -0.17 0.17
C ARG A 84 15.52 0.48 -1.07
N THR A 85 15.13 0.06 -2.27
CA THR A 85 15.87 0.43 -3.49
C THR A 85 15.18 1.54 -4.29
N ILE A 86 13.94 1.92 -3.96
CA ILE A 86 13.09 2.75 -4.83
C ILE A 86 12.39 3.90 -4.07
N SER A 87 12.61 4.14 -2.77
CA SER A 87 11.78 5.10 -1.98
C SER A 87 11.66 6.52 -2.56
N ASP A 88 12.70 6.99 -3.27
CA ASP A 88 12.74 8.34 -3.85
C ASP A 88 12.03 8.42 -5.21
N THR A 89 11.90 7.31 -5.92
CA THR A 89 11.30 7.22 -7.26
C THR A 89 10.06 6.32 -7.30
N ALA A 90 9.68 5.68 -6.19
CA ALA A 90 8.62 4.68 -6.12
C ALA A 90 7.25 5.25 -6.47
N LEU A 91 7.08 6.56 -6.33
CA LEU A 91 5.83 7.26 -6.61
C LEU A 91 5.84 7.94 -7.97
N GLU A 92 6.90 7.76 -8.77
CA GLU A 92 6.95 8.23 -10.15
C GLU A 92 5.77 7.62 -10.91
N ASP A 93 5.10 8.44 -11.71
CA ASP A 93 3.85 8.09 -12.40
C ASP A 93 2.63 7.84 -11.52
N TRP A 94 2.73 7.82 -10.18
CA TRP A 94 1.59 7.63 -9.26
C TRP A 94 1.06 8.95 -8.70
N VAL A 95 1.96 9.81 -8.25
CA VAL A 95 1.63 11.05 -7.56
C VAL A 95 2.56 12.15 -8.04
N TRP A 96 1.99 13.32 -8.29
CA TRP A 96 2.73 14.55 -8.53
C TRP A 96 2.32 15.57 -7.48
N GLY A 97 3.31 16.23 -6.89
CA GLY A 97 3.11 17.39 -6.06
C GLY A 97 2.83 18.64 -6.91
N ASP A 98 2.36 19.70 -6.24
CA ASP A 98 2.07 21.02 -6.83
C ASP A 98 3.28 21.66 -7.57
N ASP A 99 4.51 21.22 -7.27
CA ASP A 99 5.75 21.68 -7.92
C ASP A 99 6.12 20.86 -9.17
N GLY A 100 5.25 19.94 -9.60
CA GLY A 100 5.46 19.04 -10.73
C GLY A 100 6.45 17.92 -10.44
N LYS A 101 6.87 17.74 -9.19
CA LYS A 101 7.78 16.66 -8.78
C LYS A 101 7.02 15.56 -8.06
N THR A 102 7.53 14.35 -8.21
CA THR A 102 7.09 13.22 -7.40
C THR A 102 7.58 13.41 -5.96
N PRO A 103 6.70 13.31 -4.95
CA PRO A 103 7.14 13.32 -3.56
C PRO A 103 7.90 12.04 -3.22
N ALA A 104 8.87 12.12 -2.32
CA ALA A 104 9.47 10.93 -1.73
C ALA A 104 8.43 10.19 -0.86
N VAL A 105 8.59 8.87 -0.70
CA VAL A 105 7.74 8.09 0.21
C VAL A 105 7.91 8.61 1.66
N PRO A 106 6.83 9.06 2.33
CA PRO A 106 6.91 9.49 3.72
C PRO A 106 7.34 8.37 4.66
N GLU A 107 8.21 8.69 5.63
CA GLU A 107 8.67 7.71 6.63
C GLU A 107 7.54 7.15 7.52
N THR A 108 6.39 7.85 7.55
CA THR A 108 5.17 7.47 8.26
C THR A 108 4.40 6.35 7.55
N HIS A 109 4.69 6.05 6.28
CA HIS A 109 4.07 4.97 5.52
C HIS A 109 4.60 3.61 6.00
N TRP A 110 3.98 3.11 7.08
CA TRP A 110 4.42 1.92 7.82
C TRP A 110 4.49 0.65 6.97
N TRP A 111 3.73 0.55 5.87
CA TRP A 111 3.72 -0.60 4.95
C TRP A 111 5.00 -0.75 4.12
N TRP A 112 5.89 0.26 4.13
CA TRP A 112 7.24 0.14 3.55
C TRP A 112 8.26 -0.49 4.51
N LYS A 113 7.82 -0.94 5.68
CA LYS A 113 8.67 -1.54 6.71
C LYS A 113 8.13 -2.92 7.08
N PRO A 114 9.00 -3.86 7.48
CA PRO A 114 8.55 -5.11 8.07
C PRO A 114 7.63 -4.85 9.27
N LEU A 115 6.50 -5.54 9.29
CA LEU A 115 5.53 -5.44 10.37
C LEU A 115 5.93 -6.37 11.52
N ASP A 116 5.61 -5.95 12.74
CA ASP A 116 5.84 -6.78 13.92
C ASP A 116 4.90 -8.00 13.90
N VAL A 117 5.49 -9.19 13.91
CA VAL A 117 4.78 -10.47 13.89
C VAL A 117 4.41 -10.92 15.32
N ALA A 118 4.97 -10.30 16.36
CA ALA A 118 4.84 -10.74 17.75
C ALA A 118 3.40 -10.68 18.31
N ALA A 119 2.48 -9.95 17.67
CA ALA A 119 1.10 -9.81 18.13
C ALA A 119 0.13 -10.91 17.66
N GLN A 120 0.53 -11.81 16.75
CA GLN A 120 -0.42 -12.73 16.10
C GLN A 120 -0.61 -14.09 16.81
N GLN A 121 0.14 -14.37 17.88
CA GLN A 121 0.06 -15.66 18.60
C GLN A 121 -0.97 -15.71 19.74
N VAL A 122 -1.76 -14.66 19.98
CA VAL A 122 -2.75 -14.63 21.07
C VAL A 122 -4.16 -14.91 20.52
N GLY A 123 -4.38 -16.12 19.99
CA GLY A 123 -5.69 -16.51 19.47
C GLY A 123 -5.91 -18.02 19.30
N GLY A 124 -4.98 -18.85 19.74
CA GLY A 124 -5.15 -20.30 19.78
C GLY A 124 -5.58 -20.75 21.17
N GLN A 125 -6.89 -20.84 21.41
CA GLN A 125 -7.48 -21.68 22.45
C GLN A 125 -8.69 -22.41 21.87
#